data_AF-A0A1V5KCV6-F1
#
_entry.id   AF-A0A1V5KCV6-F1
#
_cell.length_a   1.000
_cell.length_b   1.000
_cell.length_c   1.000
_cell.angle_alpha   90.00
_cell.angle_beta   90.00
_cell.angle_gamma   90.00
#
_symmetry.space_group_name_H-M   'P 1'
#
loop_
_entity.id
_entity.type
_entity.pdbx_description
1 polymer ?
#
loop_
_entity_poly.entity_id
_entity_poly.type
_entity_poly.pdbx_seq_one_letter_code
_entity_poly.pdbx_strand_id
1 'polypeptide(L)'
;MSNEWLPGVLIVKTRHGNIYLPANTGEDFNRSVLWVLNHDWFKSYSEKPAGKEPKEPDVRPEDVPAGSARRAIENDWCEYRADHALWHEQVDASKELAEILRTQDADKGWEWLMDFESHVPHIERIYLEDFTNPNGKHNGPWNSRYE
;
A
#
# COMPACT_ATOMS: atom_id res chain seq x y z
N MET A 1 -19.29 -10.77 22.74
CA MET A 1 -17.99 -11.20 23.30
C MET A 1 -16.99 -10.11 22.95
N SER A 2 -16.32 -9.53 23.94
CA SER A 2 -15.33 -8.46 23.72
C SER A 2 -14.19 -8.99 22.87
N ASN A 3 -13.88 -8.31 21.76
CA ASN A 3 -12.60 -8.47 21.07
C ASN A 3 -11.50 -8.04 22.05
N GLU A 4 -10.94 -9.00 22.79
CA GLU A 4 -9.81 -8.73 23.67
C GLU A 4 -8.62 -8.35 22.81
N TRP A 5 -8.18 -7.09 22.96
CA TRP A 5 -6.91 -6.63 22.41
C TRP A 5 -5.79 -7.46 23.04
N LEU A 6 -5.11 -8.24 22.21
CA LEU A 6 -3.97 -9.03 22.64
C LEU A 6 -2.73 -8.14 22.65
N PRO A 7 -1.93 -8.16 23.73
CA PRO A 7 -0.73 -7.36 23.77
C PRO A 7 0.28 -7.88 22.76
N GLY A 8 0.86 -6.96 21.99
CA GLY A 8 1.80 -7.27 20.94
C GLY A 8 2.75 -6.12 20.59
N VAL A 9 3.49 -6.31 19.51
CA VAL A 9 4.40 -5.33 18.94
C VAL A 9 4.16 -5.23 17.43
N LEU A 10 4.00 -4.00 16.93
CA LEU A 10 3.99 -3.72 15.51
C LEU A 10 5.44 -3.57 15.07
N ILE A 11 5.87 -4.39 14.12
CA ILE A 11 7.24 -4.44 13.63
C ILE A 11 7.27 -3.89 12.22
N VAL A 12 8.09 -2.87 12.00
CA VAL A 12 8.41 -2.32 10.67
C VAL A 12 9.82 -2.76 10.31
N LYS A 13 9.93 -3.70 9.37
CA LYS A 13 11.21 -4.15 8.80
C LYS A 13 11.62 -3.25 7.66
N THR A 14 12.85 -2.76 7.73
CA THR A 14 13.46 -1.94 6.69
C THR A 14 14.83 -2.47 6.36
N ARG A 15 15.38 -2.04 5.22
CA ARG A 15 16.74 -2.36 4.80
C ARG A 15 17.82 -1.91 5.78
N HIS A 16 17.50 -0.99 6.70
CA HIS A 16 18.44 -0.43 7.68
C HIS A 16 18.23 -0.96 9.10
N GLY A 17 17.23 -1.82 9.31
CA GLY A 17 16.90 -2.39 10.61
C GLY A 17 15.40 -2.45 10.87
N ASN A 18 15.06 -2.92 12.07
CA ASN A 18 13.68 -3.10 12.50
C ASN A 18 13.28 -2.01 13.49
N ILE A 19 12.08 -1.47 13.32
CA ILE A 19 11.42 -0.60 14.30
C ILE A 19 10.35 -1.42 15.01
N TYR A 20 10.28 -1.28 16.32
CA TYR A 20 9.35 -1.97 17.20
C TYR A 20 8.44 -0.93 17.86
N LEU A 21 7.15 -0.99 17.58
CA LEU A 21 6.15 -0.06 18.09
C LEU A 21 5.16 -0.78 19.00
N PRO A 22 4.71 -0.14 20.10
CA PRO A 22 3.81 -0.77 21.05
C PRO A 22 2.45 -1.07 20.43
N ALA A 23 1.92 -2.27 20.69
CA ALA A 23 0.55 -2.65 20.33
C ALA A 23 -0.08 -3.43 21.49
N ASN A 24 0.15 -2.97 22.72
CA ASN A 24 -0.32 -3.65 23.93
C ASN A 24 -1.83 -3.49 24.16
N THR A 25 -2.37 -2.38 23.67
CA THR A 25 -3.78 -2.00 23.72
C THR A 25 -4.21 -1.53 22.34
N GLY A 26 -5.53 -1.43 22.11
CA GLY A 26 -6.03 -0.84 20.87
C GLY A 26 -5.60 0.61 20.67
N GLU A 27 -5.47 1.37 21.76
CA GLU A 27 -4.96 2.74 21.68
C GLU A 27 -3.47 2.78 21.27
N ASP A 28 -2.64 1.88 21.82
CA ASP A 28 -1.24 1.76 21.43
C ASP A 28 -1.11 1.35 19.96
N PHE A 29 -1.90 0.38 19.52
CA PHE A 29 -1.93 -0.04 18.12
C PHE A 29 -2.31 1.12 17.20
N ASN A 30 -3.39 1.84 17.51
CA ASN A 30 -3.85 2.97 16.70
C ASN A 30 -2.78 4.07 16.59
N ARG A 31 -2.13 4.40 17.72
CA ARG A 31 -1.02 5.36 17.74
C ARG A 31 0.16 4.88 16.90
N SER A 32 0.49 3.58 16.96
CA SER A 32 1.56 2.99 16.19
C SER A 32 1.28 2.99 14.69
N VAL A 33 0.07 2.62 14.26
CA VAL A 33 -0.34 2.69 12.85
C VAL A 33 -0.24 4.11 12.31
N LEU A 34 -0.82 5.09 13.02
CA LEU A 34 -0.75 6.49 12.61
C LEU A 34 0.68 7.03 12.60
N TRP A 35 1.54 6.57 13.53
CA TRP A 35 2.96 6.92 13.51
C TRP A 35 3.65 6.42 12.24
N VAL A 36 3.40 5.16 11.84
CA VAL A 36 3.97 4.58 10.62
C VAL A 36 3.52 5.36 9.39
N LEU A 37 2.21 5.62 9.25
CA LEU A 37 1.65 6.36 8.12
C LEU A 37 2.15 7.81 8.05
N ASN A 38 2.45 8.42 9.20
CA ASN A 38 2.97 9.77 9.28
C ASN A 38 4.51 9.84 9.16
N HIS A 39 5.19 8.70 9.03
CA HIS A 39 6.63 8.62 8.83
C HIS A 39 7.03 9.06 7.42
N ASP A 40 8.25 9.56 7.26
CA ASP A 40 8.74 10.14 6.00
C ASP A 40 8.67 9.17 4.80
N TRP A 41 8.73 7.86 5.05
CA TRP A 41 8.57 6.85 4.00
C TRP A 41 7.20 6.94 3.32
N PHE A 42 6.14 7.05 4.12
CA PHE A 42 4.76 7.11 3.64
C PHE A 42 4.36 8.52 3.24
N LYS A 43 4.86 9.55 3.94
CA LYS A 43 4.71 10.95 3.49
C LYS A 43 5.32 11.18 2.12
N SER A 44 6.55 10.71 1.91
CA SER A 44 7.21 10.82 0.61
C SER A 44 6.45 10.06 -0.50
N TYR A 45 5.70 9.01 -0.15
CA TYR A 45 4.83 8.31 -1.08
C TYR A 45 3.56 9.12 -1.39
N SER A 46 2.92 9.73 -0.39
CA SER A 46 1.75 10.61 -0.60
C SER A 46 2.09 11.92 -1.33
N GLU A 47 3.29 12.44 -1.14
CA GLU A 47 3.73 13.73 -1.67
C GLU A 47 4.48 13.60 -3.00
N LYS A 48 4.98 12.39 -3.34
CA LYS A 48 5.45 12.14 -4.70
C LYS A 48 4.23 12.24 -5.60
N PRO A 49 4.21 13.16 -6.57
CA PRO A 49 3.17 13.13 -7.58
C PRO A 49 3.24 11.73 -8.21
N ALA A 50 2.07 11.09 -8.38
CA ALA A 50 1.99 10.00 -9.34
C ALA A 50 2.75 10.47 -10.59
N GLY A 51 3.57 9.60 -11.18
CA GLY A 51 4.37 9.95 -12.35
C GLY A 51 3.53 10.66 -13.41
N LYS A 52 4.14 11.25 -14.45
CA LYS A 52 3.31 11.81 -15.52
C LYS A 52 2.31 10.76 -16.01
N GLU A 53 1.04 11.12 -16.08
CA GLU A 53 0.00 10.25 -16.61
C GLU A 53 0.49 9.66 -17.94
N PRO A 54 0.44 8.32 -18.12
CA PRO A 54 0.82 7.70 -19.37
C PRO A 54 0.11 8.38 -20.53
N LYS A 55 0.83 8.63 -21.62
CA LYS A 55 0.26 9.29 -22.78
C LYS A 55 -0.45 8.25 -23.64
N GLU A 56 -1.67 8.52 -24.06
CA GLU A 56 -2.38 7.68 -25.03
C GLU A 56 -1.53 7.48 -26.30
N PRO A 57 -1.43 6.24 -26.82
CA PRO A 57 -0.75 5.95 -28.08
C PRO A 57 -1.42 6.67 -29.25
N ASP A 58 -0.62 7.15 -30.19
CA ASP A 58 -1.15 7.77 -31.40
C ASP A 58 -1.83 6.72 -32.29
N VAL A 59 -3.03 7.01 -32.80
CA VAL A 59 -3.92 6.01 -33.43
C VAL A 59 -3.33 5.44 -34.72
N ARG A 60 -2.36 6.13 -35.33
CA ARG A 60 -1.67 5.67 -36.54
C ARG A 60 -0.34 6.42 -36.75
N PRO A 61 0.82 5.75 -36.74
CA PRO A 61 2.02 6.35 -37.32
C PRO A 61 1.78 6.49 -38.82
N GLU A 62 1.98 7.68 -39.38
CA GLU A 62 1.56 8.07 -40.74
C GLU A 62 2.11 7.13 -41.84
N ASP A 63 3.22 6.42 -41.57
CA ASP A 63 4.00 5.65 -42.55
C ASP A 63 3.92 4.12 -42.43
N VAL A 64 2.99 3.54 -41.64
CA VAL A 64 2.98 2.07 -41.40
C VAL A 64 1.95 1.32 -42.28
N PRO A 65 2.36 0.24 -43.00
CA PRO A 65 1.45 -0.61 -43.76
C PRO A 65 0.34 -1.22 -42.89
N ALA A 66 -0.89 -1.22 -43.40
CA ALA A 66 -2.11 -1.58 -42.64
C ALA A 66 -2.06 -2.93 -41.88
N GLY A 67 -1.32 -3.92 -42.39
CA GLY A 67 -1.20 -5.25 -41.77
C GLY A 67 -0.20 -5.34 -40.61
N SER A 68 0.83 -4.48 -40.57
CA SER A 68 1.84 -4.45 -39.49
C SER A 68 1.51 -3.38 -38.44
N ALA A 69 0.83 -2.31 -38.84
CA ALA A 69 0.37 -1.25 -37.95
C ALA A 69 -0.56 -1.79 -36.87
N ARG A 70 -1.45 -2.73 -37.22
CA ARG A 70 -2.50 -3.20 -36.30
C ARG A 70 -1.96 -3.89 -35.05
N ARG A 71 -0.99 -4.80 -35.19
CA ARG A 71 -0.41 -5.52 -34.02
C ARG A 71 0.46 -4.61 -33.15
N ALA A 72 1.23 -3.70 -33.75
CA ALA A 72 2.02 -2.73 -33.01
C ALA A 72 1.10 -1.80 -32.19
N ILE A 73 0.06 -1.26 -32.83
CA ILE A 73 -0.98 -0.46 -32.18
C ILE A 73 -1.65 -1.26 -31.06
N GLU A 74 -2.09 -2.49 -31.30
CA GLU A 74 -2.71 -3.33 -30.26
C GLU A 74 -1.79 -3.55 -29.04
N ASN A 75 -0.50 -3.79 -29.25
CA ASN A 75 0.48 -3.92 -28.16
C ASN A 75 0.69 -2.60 -27.42
N ASP A 76 0.88 -1.48 -28.12
CA ASP A 76 1.06 -0.16 -27.51
C ASP A 76 -0.17 0.24 -26.67
N TRP A 77 -1.38 -0.08 -27.14
CA TRP A 77 -2.61 0.11 -26.36
C TRP A 77 -2.71 -0.80 -25.14
N CYS A 78 -2.21 -2.04 -25.24
CA CYS A 78 -2.14 -2.95 -24.10
C CYS A 78 -1.16 -2.44 -23.03
N GLU A 79 0.03 -2.00 -23.44
CA GLU A 79 1.04 -1.42 -22.53
C GLU A 79 0.52 -0.13 -21.89
N TYR A 80 -0.04 0.79 -22.67
CA TYR A 80 -0.67 2.01 -22.15
C TYR A 80 -1.75 1.71 -21.10
N ARG A 81 -2.65 0.75 -21.35
CA ARG A 81 -3.71 0.41 -20.39
C ARG A 81 -3.16 -0.15 -19.08
N ALA A 82 -2.10 -0.95 -19.15
CA ALA A 82 -1.45 -1.49 -17.96
C ALA A 82 -0.79 -0.37 -17.15
N ASP A 83 -0.02 0.50 -17.82
CA ASP A 83 0.65 1.64 -17.17
C ASP A 83 -0.36 2.65 -16.61
N HIS A 84 -1.45 2.91 -17.33
CA HIS A 84 -2.52 3.83 -16.90
C HIS A 84 -3.29 3.31 -15.70
N ALA A 85 -3.56 1.99 -15.64
CA ALA A 85 -4.17 1.35 -14.48
C ALA A 85 -3.27 1.49 -13.23
N LEU A 86 -1.97 1.18 -13.36
CA LEU A 86 -1.00 1.34 -12.27
C LEU A 86 -0.88 2.80 -11.80
N TRP A 87 -0.92 3.74 -12.74
CA TRP A 87 -0.93 5.16 -12.41
C TRP A 87 -2.17 5.56 -11.62
N HIS A 88 -3.36 5.10 -12.04
CA HIS A 88 -4.62 5.33 -11.32
C HIS A 88 -4.59 4.74 -9.91
N GLU A 89 -4.11 3.51 -9.75
CA GLU A 89 -3.95 2.85 -8.45
C GLU A 89 -3.05 3.68 -7.52
N GLN A 90 -1.93 4.21 -8.02
CA GLN A 90 -1.06 5.08 -7.23
C GLN A 90 -1.75 6.39 -6.83
N VAL A 91 -2.44 7.05 -7.77
CA VAL A 91 -3.17 8.30 -7.50
C VAL A 91 -4.22 8.09 -6.43
N ASP A 92 -5.01 7.03 -6.53
CA ASP A 92 -6.09 6.76 -5.59
C ASP A 92 -5.57 6.32 -4.22
N ALA A 93 -4.49 5.53 -4.18
CA ALA A 93 -3.78 5.20 -2.94
C ALA A 93 -3.26 6.44 -2.22
N SER A 94 -2.69 7.43 -2.94
CA SER A 94 -2.22 8.67 -2.34
C SER A 94 -3.37 9.52 -1.78
N LYS A 95 -4.52 9.57 -2.46
CA LYS A 95 -5.72 10.28 -1.97
C LYS A 95 -6.29 9.60 -0.73
N GLU A 96 -6.36 8.28 -0.72
CA GLU A 96 -6.84 7.49 0.41
C GLU A 96 -5.96 7.68 1.64
N LEU A 97 -4.64 7.60 1.47
CA LEU A 97 -3.68 7.88 2.54
C LEU A 97 -3.86 9.30 3.11
N ALA A 98 -4.03 10.30 2.25
CA ALA A 98 -4.28 11.67 2.69
C ALA A 98 -5.58 11.80 3.51
N GLU A 99 -6.64 11.10 3.11
CA GLU A 99 -7.91 11.07 3.84
C GLU A 99 -7.77 10.36 5.19
N ILE A 100 -7.09 9.20 5.25
CA ILE A 100 -6.79 8.46 6.48
C ILE A 100 -6.03 9.33 7.47
N LEU A 101 -4.99 10.02 7.01
CA LEU A 101 -4.19 10.91 7.85
C LEU A 101 -5.01 12.10 8.36
N ARG A 102 -5.95 12.61 7.55
CA ARG A 102 -6.86 13.70 7.92
C ARG A 102 -7.89 13.27 8.96
N THR A 103 -8.45 12.06 8.83
CA THR A 103 -9.49 11.53 9.73
C THR A 103 -8.91 10.83 10.95
N GLN A 104 -7.62 10.51 10.94
CA GLN A 104 -6.93 9.70 11.95
C GLN A 104 -7.57 8.31 12.12
N ASP A 105 -8.09 7.75 11.02
CA ASP A 105 -8.74 6.45 10.99
C ASP A 105 -7.69 5.33 10.97
N ALA A 106 -7.30 4.84 12.15
CA ALA A 106 -6.25 3.84 12.29
C ALA A 106 -6.66 2.46 11.74
N ASP A 107 -7.94 2.12 11.73
CA ASP A 107 -8.42 0.84 11.20
C ASP A 107 -8.24 0.81 9.68
N LYS A 108 -8.71 1.85 8.98
CA LYS A 108 -8.43 2.03 7.55
C LYS A 108 -6.94 2.18 7.27
N GLY A 109 -6.23 2.86 8.15
CA GLY A 109 -4.78 2.98 8.07
C GLY A 109 -4.07 1.64 8.08
N TRP A 110 -4.53 0.70 8.90
CA TRP A 110 -3.96 -0.65 8.96
C TRP A 110 -4.26 -1.44 7.69
N GLU A 111 -5.51 -1.41 7.21
CA GLU A 111 -5.89 -2.05 5.93
C GLU A 111 -5.03 -1.51 4.78
N TRP A 112 -4.90 -0.19 4.69
CA TRP A 112 -4.08 0.46 3.69
C TRP A 112 -2.60 0.06 3.78
N LEU A 113 -2.03 -0.06 4.99
CA LEU A 113 -0.64 -0.53 5.16
C LEU A 113 -0.45 -1.95 4.61
N MET A 114 -1.40 -2.85 4.83
CA MET A 114 -1.29 -4.24 4.36
C MET A 114 -1.37 -4.34 2.83
N ASP A 115 -2.15 -3.47 2.19
CA ASP A 115 -2.29 -3.47 0.73
C ASP A 115 -1.10 -2.77 0.04
N PHE A 116 -0.54 -1.73 0.67
CA PHE A 116 0.43 -0.85 0.01
C PHE A 116 1.87 -0.95 0.52
N GLU A 117 2.17 -1.74 1.56
CA GLU A 117 3.55 -1.85 2.10
C GLU A 117 4.60 -2.22 1.04
N SER A 118 4.23 -3.09 0.09
CA SER A 118 5.11 -3.58 -0.97
C SER A 118 5.50 -2.50 -1.98
N HIS A 119 4.73 -1.41 -2.06
CA HIS A 119 4.95 -0.28 -2.96
C HIS A 119 5.89 0.78 -2.36
N VAL A 120 6.22 0.70 -1.07
CA VAL A 120 7.04 1.70 -0.38
C VAL A 120 8.53 1.30 -0.43
N PRO A 121 9.40 2.05 -1.14
CA PRO A 121 10.77 1.62 -1.49
C PRO A 121 11.73 1.28 -0.33
N HIS A 122 11.35 1.53 0.92
CA HIS A 122 12.17 1.35 2.13
C HIS A 122 11.60 0.31 3.10
N ILE A 123 10.35 -0.10 2.89
CA ILE A 123 9.66 -1.08 3.73
C ILE A 123 9.89 -2.45 3.13
N GLU A 124 10.41 -3.38 3.94
CA GLU A 124 10.49 -4.79 3.56
C GLU A 124 9.24 -5.54 3.99
N ARG A 125 8.71 -5.19 5.17
CA ARG A 125 7.48 -5.77 5.73
C ARG A 125 7.00 -4.99 6.95
N ILE A 126 5.70 -4.95 7.17
CA ILE A 126 5.03 -4.49 8.38
C ILE A 126 4.16 -5.64 8.88
N TYR A 127 4.24 -5.96 10.16
CA TYR A 127 3.41 -7.00 10.75
C TYR A 127 3.24 -6.82 12.25
N LEU A 128 2.16 -7.37 12.79
CA LEU A 128 1.89 -7.44 14.21
C LEU A 128 2.36 -8.80 14.76
N GLU A 129 3.09 -8.79 15.86
CA GLU A 129 3.47 -9.99 16.60
C GLU A 129 2.78 -9.99 17.97
N ASP A 130 2.09 -11.08 18.33
CA ASP A 130 1.37 -11.24 19.59
C ASP A 130 2.23 -11.93 20.65
N PHE A 131 2.22 -11.42 21.89
CA PHE A 131 3.01 -12.01 22.98
C PHE A 131 2.31 -13.16 23.70
N THR A 132 1.08 -13.49 23.30
CA THR A 132 0.26 -14.51 23.96
C THR A 132 0.51 -15.93 23.44
N ASN A 133 1.37 -16.11 22.43
CA ASN A 133 1.66 -17.42 21.85
C ASN A 133 3.17 -17.77 21.87
N PRO A 134 3.71 -18.34 22.98
CA PRO A 134 5.12 -18.73 23.08
C PRO A 134 5.53 -19.88 22.14
N ASN A 135 4.62 -20.43 21.32
CA ASN A 135 4.85 -21.56 20.41
C ASN A 135 4.71 -21.21 18.91
N GLY A 136 4.79 -19.94 18.52
CA GLY A 136 5.21 -19.55 17.17
C GLY A 136 4.39 -20.11 15.99
N LYS A 137 3.08 -20.34 16.17
CA LYS A 137 2.20 -20.53 15.02
C LYS A 137 1.72 -19.16 14.58
N HIS A 138 2.36 -18.63 13.54
CA HIS A 138 1.83 -17.51 12.74
C HIS A 138 0.35 -17.75 12.48
N ASN A 139 -0.52 -16.99 13.13
CA ASN A 139 -1.90 -16.92 12.71
C ASN A 139 -1.89 -16.25 11.33
N GLY A 140 -2.51 -16.93 10.36
CA GLY A 140 -2.63 -16.49 8.98
C GLY A 140 -3.41 -15.17 8.84
N PRO A 141 -3.77 -14.79 7.61
CA PRO A 141 -4.22 -13.44 7.28
C PRO A 141 -5.34 -12.98 8.22
N TRP A 142 -5.18 -11.76 8.73
CA TRP A 142 -6.13 -11.04 9.55
C TRP A 142 -7.48 -11.07 8.82
N ASN A 143 -8.44 -11.87 9.32
CA ASN A 143 -9.79 -11.86 8.77
C ASN A 143 -10.45 -10.54 9.18
N SER A 144 -10.44 -9.57 8.26
CA SER A 144 -11.38 -8.45 8.30
C SER A 144 -12.79 -9.04 8.44
N ARG A 145 -13.49 -8.67 9.52
CA ARG A 145 -14.90 -9.00 9.73
C ARG A 145 -15.65 -7.73 10.09
N TYR A 146 -15.98 -6.98 9.05
CA TYR A 146 -17.26 -6.27 8.99
C TYR A 146 -18.18 -7.07 8.05
N GLU A 147 -18.93 -8.01 8.62
CA GLU A 147 -20.23 -8.48 8.12
C GLU A 147 -21.30 -8.16 9.18
#